data_AF-A0A1Q3HYA6-F1
#
_entry.id   AF-A0A1Q3HYA6-F1
#
_cell.length_a   1.000
_cell.length_b   1.000
_cell.length_c   1.000
_cell.angle_alpha   90.00
_cell.angle_beta   90.00
_cell.angle_gamma   90.00
#
_symmetry.space_group_name_H-M   'P 1'
#
loop_
_entity.id
_entity.type
_entity.pdbx_description
1 polymer ?
#
loop_
_entity_poly.entity_id
_entity_poly.type
_entity_poly.pdbx_seq_one_letter_code
_entity_poly.pdbx_strand_id
1 'polypeptide(L)'
;MQASKTAALLAKARRQAQAYEEAAKACQERVLALQEAARADENLARSEDNPTMSRLASLDAHRAAQQALLFEALAKRHEIEVLRLHAEAERAEPEAATALVKANPGMGADEYAAIHGTR
;
A
#
# COMPACT_ATOMS: atom_id res chain seq x y z
N MET A 1 17.34 19.65 19.69
CA MET A 1 17.68 18.48 18.85
C MET A 1 16.57 17.42 18.74
N GLN A 2 15.73 17.16 19.76
CA GLN A 2 14.72 16.08 19.71
C GLN A 2 13.57 16.33 18.72
N ALA A 3 13.08 17.57 18.58
CA ALA A 3 12.04 17.96 17.62
C ALA A 3 12.35 17.61 16.15
N SER A 4 13.61 17.80 15.73
CA SER A 4 14.09 17.46 14.39
C SER A 4 14.06 15.95 14.13
N LYS A 5 14.25 15.12 15.17
CA LYS A 5 14.27 13.67 15.06
C LYS A 5 12.86 13.11 14.87
N THR A 6 11.86 13.66 15.58
CA THR A 6 10.46 13.25 15.44
C THR A 6 9.88 13.62 14.07
N ALA A 7 10.18 14.82 13.57
CA ALA A 7 9.78 15.23 12.21
C ALA A 7 10.40 14.34 11.12
N ALA A 8 11.67 13.95 11.28
CA ALA A 8 12.34 13.04 10.35
C ALA A 8 11.74 11.61 10.38
N LEU A 9 11.33 11.13 11.56
CA LEU A 9 10.65 9.84 11.72
C LEU A 9 9.26 9.84 11.07
N LEU A 10 8.48 10.91 11.26
CA LEU A 10 7.18 11.11 10.61
C LEU A 10 7.30 11.14 9.08
N ALA A 11 8.24 11.91 8.56
CA ALA A 11 8.48 11.98 7.11
C ALA A 11 8.91 10.61 6.53
N LYS A 12 9.72 9.84 7.27
CA LYS A 12 10.11 8.49 6.87
C LYS A 12 8.93 7.52 6.87
N ALA A 13 8.09 7.55 7.90
CA ALA A 13 6.90 6.70 8.00
C ALA A 13 5.90 6.99 6.86
N ARG A 14 5.63 8.27 6.57
CA ARG A 14 4.76 8.68 5.46
C ARG A 14 5.28 8.21 4.10
N ARG A 15 6.59 8.31 3.84
CA ARG A 15 7.20 7.77 2.60
C ARG A 15 7.08 6.25 2.51
N GLN A 16 7.25 5.55 3.62
CA GLN A 16 7.10 4.08 3.65
C GLN A 16 5.64 3.66 3.42
N ALA A 17 4.67 4.39 3.97
CA ALA A 17 3.26 4.16 3.73
C ALA A 17 2.91 4.32 2.24
N GLN A 18 3.34 5.42 1.60
CA GLN A 18 3.15 5.63 0.16
C GLN A 18 3.72 4.49 -0.69
N ALA A 19 4.93 4.02 -0.37
CA ALA A 19 5.54 2.91 -1.10
C ALA A 19 4.73 1.60 -0.97
N TYR A 20 4.16 1.34 0.21
CA TYR A 20 3.29 0.17 0.41
C TYR A 20 1.93 0.31 -0.29
N GLU A 21 1.36 1.51 -0.35
CA GLU A 21 0.14 1.76 -1.14
C GLU A 21 0.37 1.51 -2.63
N GLU A 22 1.48 1.98 -3.19
CA GLU A 22 1.86 1.71 -4.58
C GLU A 22 2.09 0.21 -4.83
N ALA A 23 2.75 -0.47 -3.90
CA ALA A 23 2.96 -1.92 -3.99
C ALA A 23 1.64 -2.71 -3.94
N ALA A 24 0.68 -2.29 -3.10
CA ALA A 24 -0.64 -2.91 -3.01
C ALA A 24 -1.41 -2.73 -4.32
N LYS A 25 -1.41 -1.52 -4.91
CA LYS A 25 -2.02 -1.23 -6.22
C LYS A 25 -1.40 -2.10 -7.33
N ALA A 26 -0.07 -2.18 -7.39
CA ALA A 26 0.62 -3.00 -8.38
C ALA A 26 0.28 -4.50 -8.25
N CYS A 27 0.07 -4.99 -7.02
CA CYS A 27 -0.40 -6.36 -6.80
C CYS A 27 -1.83 -6.55 -7.32
N GLN A 28 -2.73 -5.60 -7.05
CA GLN A 28 -4.12 -5.65 -7.55
C GLN A 28 -4.19 -5.61 -9.08
N GLU A 29 -3.40 -4.75 -9.72
CA GLU A 29 -3.31 -4.70 -11.20
C GLU A 29 -2.83 -6.04 -11.79
N ARG A 30 -1.84 -6.69 -11.16
CA ARG A 30 -1.38 -8.02 -11.56
C ARG A 30 -2.44 -9.10 -11.41
N VAL A 31 -3.24 -9.05 -10.34
CA VAL A 31 -4.37 -9.97 -10.15
C VAL A 31 -5.36 -9.85 -11.30
N LEU A 32 -5.74 -8.62 -11.65
CA LEU A 32 -6.68 -8.37 -12.75
C LEU A 32 -6.12 -8.87 -14.08
N ALA A 33 -4.87 -8.55 -14.40
CA ALA A 33 -4.21 -9.00 -15.62
C ALA A 33 -4.14 -10.54 -15.73
N LEU A 34 -3.86 -11.23 -14.64
CA LEU A 34 -3.85 -12.70 -14.60
C LEU A 34 -5.24 -13.29 -14.83
N GLN A 35 -6.29 -12.68 -14.25
CA GLN A 35 -7.67 -13.12 -14.45
C GLN A 35 -8.14 -12.88 -15.89
N GLU A 36 -7.74 -11.77 -16.50
CA GLU A 36 -8.05 -11.45 -17.90
C GLU A 36 -7.36 -12.41 -18.86
N ALA A 37 -6.07 -12.70 -18.65
CA ALA A 37 -5.32 -13.66 -19.46
C ALA A 37 -5.93 -15.07 -19.39
N ALA A 38 -6.24 -15.56 -18.19
CA ALA A 38 -6.89 -16.86 -18.00
C ALA A 38 -8.25 -16.95 -18.73
N ARG A 39 -9.06 -15.88 -18.68
CA ARG A 39 -10.33 -15.82 -19.41
C ARG A 39 -10.13 -15.83 -20.93
N ALA A 40 -9.09 -15.17 -21.43
CA ALA A 40 -8.77 -15.17 -22.86
C ALA A 40 -8.39 -16.58 -23.34
N ASP A 41 -7.56 -17.29 -22.56
CA ASP A 41 -7.15 -18.67 -22.87
C ASP A 41 -8.33 -19.65 -22.84
N GLU A 42 -9.24 -19.52 -21.86
CA GLU A 42 -10.48 -20.30 -21.82
C GLU A 42 -11.39 -20.05 -23.02
N ASN A 43 -11.53 -18.79 -23.45
CA ASN A 43 -12.33 -18.43 -24.61
C ASN A 43 -11.74 -19.00 -25.91
N LEU A 44 -10.41 -18.93 -26.05
CA LEU A 44 -9.69 -19.50 -27.20
C LEU A 44 -9.88 -21.01 -27.25
N ALA A 45 -9.64 -21.71 -26.13
CA ALA A 45 -9.78 -23.16 -26.07
C ALA A 45 -11.20 -23.64 -26.38
N ARG A 46 -12.22 -22.89 -25.96
CA ARG A 46 -13.64 -23.16 -26.30
C ARG A 46 -13.92 -22.97 -27.79
N SER A 47 -13.30 -21.98 -28.44
CA SER A 47 -13.51 -21.69 -29.85
C SER A 47 -12.90 -22.74 -30.79
N GLU A 48 -11.83 -23.41 -30.36
CA GLU A 48 -11.11 -24.41 -31.15
C GLU A 48 -11.63 -25.85 -30.97
N ASP A 49 -12.56 -26.08 -30.02
CA ASP A 49 -13.08 -27.40 -29.63
C ASP A 49 -11.97 -28.46 -29.44
N ASN A 50 -10.83 -28.01 -28.89
CA ASN A 50 -9.66 -28.84 -28.71
C ASN A 50 -9.54 -29.26 -27.23
N PRO A 51 -9.75 -30.55 -26.90
CA PRO A 51 -9.77 -31.01 -25.52
C PRO A 51 -8.39 -30.95 -24.84
N THR A 52 -7.30 -31.09 -25.61
CA THR A 52 -5.94 -30.92 -25.09
C THR A 52 -5.67 -29.45 -24.75
N MET A 53 -6.06 -28.54 -25.63
CA MET A 53 -5.96 -27.09 -25.38
C MET A 53 -6.84 -26.65 -24.20
N SER A 54 -8.06 -27.20 -24.09
CA SER A 54 -8.96 -26.93 -22.96
C SER A 54 -8.36 -27.35 -21.62
N ARG A 55 -7.69 -28.51 -21.59
CA ARG A 55 -6.99 -28.99 -20.39
C ARG A 55 -5.79 -28.12 -20.03
N LEU A 56 -5.02 -27.64 -21.01
CA LEU A 56 -3.90 -26.73 -20.79
C LEU A 56 -4.38 -25.37 -20.27
N ALA A 57 -5.39 -24.77 -20.90
CA ALA A 57 -6.00 -23.52 -20.45
C ALA A 57 -6.53 -23.61 -19.01
N SER A 58 -7.14 -24.74 -18.63
CA SER A 58 -7.59 -24.97 -17.25
C SER A 58 -6.42 -25.04 -16.25
N LEU A 59 -5.30 -25.66 -16.62
CA LEU A 59 -4.11 -25.71 -15.77
C LEU A 59 -3.47 -24.32 -15.59
N ASP A 60 -3.41 -23.53 -16.66
CA ASP A 60 -2.87 -22.17 -16.61
C ASP A 60 -3.81 -21.22 -15.86
N ALA A 61 -5.14 -21.37 -16.00
CA ALA A 61 -6.12 -20.67 -15.18
C ALA A 61 -5.96 -21.00 -13.68
N HIS A 62 -5.71 -22.27 -13.32
CA HIS A 62 -5.44 -22.64 -11.93
C HIS A 62 -4.14 -22.01 -11.40
N ARG A 63 -3.07 -21.96 -12.21
CA ARG A 63 -1.82 -21.28 -11.83
C ARG A 63 -2.02 -19.78 -11.65
N ALA A 64 -2.73 -19.15 -12.59
CA ALA A 64 -3.07 -17.73 -12.53
C ALA A 64 -3.89 -17.41 -11.27
N ALA A 65 -4.87 -18.25 -10.92
CA ALA A 65 -5.67 -18.11 -9.71
C ALA A 65 -4.81 -18.26 -8.43
N GLN A 66 -3.90 -19.24 -8.38
CA GLN A 66 -2.97 -19.37 -7.25
C GLN A 66 -2.05 -18.16 -7.11
N GLN A 67 -1.54 -17.65 -8.23
CA GLN A 67 -0.67 -16.49 -8.24
C GLN A 67 -1.42 -15.20 -7.87
N ALA A 68 -2.69 -15.08 -8.28
CA ALA A 68 -3.56 -14.00 -7.86
C ALA A 68 -3.79 -14.00 -6.34
N LEU A 69 -4.06 -15.16 -5.73
CA LEU A 69 -4.20 -15.28 -4.27
C LEU A 69 -2.93 -14.85 -3.52
N LEU A 70 -1.75 -15.14 -4.06
CA LEU A 70 -0.48 -14.68 -3.49
C LEU A 70 -0.35 -13.15 -3.56
N PHE A 71 -0.70 -12.54 -4.69
CA PHE A 71 -0.68 -11.08 -4.82
C PHE A 71 -1.74 -10.40 -3.94
N GLU A 72 -2.93 -10.97 -3.78
CA GLU A 72 -3.93 -10.47 -2.84
C GLU A 72 -3.43 -10.54 -1.39
N ALA A 73 -2.78 -11.64 -0.99
CA ALA A 73 -2.20 -11.76 0.35
C ALA A 73 -1.08 -10.73 0.59
N LEU A 74 -0.25 -10.46 -0.42
CA LEU A 74 0.77 -9.42 -0.36
C LEU A 74 0.16 -8.01 -0.27
N ALA A 75 -0.87 -7.72 -1.07
CA ALA A 75 -1.58 -6.44 -1.01
C ALA A 75 -2.17 -6.18 0.37
N LYS A 76 -2.88 -7.16 0.95
CA LYS A 76 -3.42 -7.06 2.33
C LYS A 76 -2.33 -6.84 3.36
N ARG A 77 -1.17 -7.49 3.21
CA ARG A 77 -0.03 -7.25 4.11
C ARG A 77 0.49 -5.82 3.99
N HIS A 78 0.59 -5.28 2.78
CA HIS A 78 1.00 -3.90 2.56
C HIS A 78 -0.01 -2.89 3.14
N GLU A 79 -1.31 -3.13 2.99
CA GLU A 79 -2.37 -2.33 3.64
C GLU A 79 -2.23 -2.31 5.17
N ILE A 80 -1.94 -3.46 5.79
CA ILE A 80 -1.70 -3.54 7.24
C ILE A 80 -0.47 -2.70 7.63
N GLU A 81 0.62 -2.75 6.86
CA GLU A 81 1.81 -1.93 7.14
C GLU A 81 1.53 -0.44 6.98
N VAL A 82 0.71 -0.03 6.00
CA VAL A 82 0.25 1.35 5.86
C VAL A 82 -0.50 1.80 7.11
N LEU A 83 -1.49 1.01 7.56
CA LEU A 83 -2.26 1.31 8.75
C LEU A 83 -1.39 1.39 10.01
N ARG A 84 -0.40 0.49 10.15
CA ARG A 84 0.56 0.53 11.25
C ARG A 84 1.38 1.83 11.23
N LEU A 85 1.91 2.21 10.06
CA LEU A 85 2.73 3.41 9.91
C LEU A 85 1.91 4.70 10.13
N HIS A 86 0.64 4.73 9.70
CA HIS A 86 -0.26 5.85 9.99
C HIS A 86 -0.56 5.94 11.49
N ALA A 87 -0.86 4.84 12.16
CA ALA A 87 -1.10 4.83 13.61
C ALA A 87 0.15 5.26 14.41
N GLU A 88 1.35 4.87 13.95
CA GLU A 88 2.62 5.33 14.52
C GLU A 88 2.84 6.83 14.30
N ALA A 89 2.45 7.36 13.13
CA ALA A 89 2.54 8.77 12.83
C ALA A 89 1.58 9.62 13.69
N GLU A 90 0.31 9.21 13.81
CA GLU A 90 -0.68 9.92 14.64
C GLU A 90 -0.28 9.99 16.12
N ARG A 91 0.37 8.94 16.65
CA ARG A 91 0.90 8.97 18.02
C ARG A 91 2.09 9.92 18.18
N ALA A 92 2.94 10.03 17.16
CA ALA A 92 4.15 10.85 17.21
C ALA A 92 3.89 12.35 16.95
N GLU A 93 2.80 12.72 16.27
CA GLU A 93 2.42 14.12 15.98
C GLU A 93 2.23 15.02 17.22
N PRO A 94 1.43 14.65 18.24
CA PRO A 94 1.23 15.48 19.42
C PRO A 94 2.51 15.57 20.28
N GLU A 95 3.32 14.51 20.32
CA GLU A 95 4.63 14.53 21.00
C GLU A 95 5.61 15.48 20.30
N ALA A 96 5.63 15.49 18.96
CA ALA A 96 6.42 16.42 18.16
C ALA A 96 5.99 17.87 18.36
N ALA A 97 4.68 18.14 18.31
CA ALA A 97 4.11 19.47 18.51
C ALA A 97 4.40 20.02 19.91
N THR A 98 4.20 19.20 20.94
CA THR A 98 4.47 19.57 22.34
C THR A 98 5.95 19.85 22.58
N ALA A 99 6.85 19.03 22.00
CA ALA A 99 8.29 19.23 22.12
C ALA A 99 8.76 20.53 21.41
N LEU A 100 8.11 20.91 20.31
CA LEU A 100 8.40 22.14 19.58
C LEU A 100 7.89 23.40 20.28
N VAL A 101 6.66 23.38 20.82
CA VAL A 101 6.12 24.48 21.65
C VAL A 101 6.98 24.70 22.90
N LYS A 102 7.42 23.61 23.56
CA LYS A 102 8.37 23.71 24.69
C LYS A 102 9.75 24.24 24.28
N ALA A 103 10.21 23.91 23.06
CA ALA A 103 11.48 24.40 22.54
C ALA A 103 11.41 25.86 22.05
N ASN A 104 10.23 26.37 21.72
CA ASN A 104 9.99 27.74 21.27
C ASN A 104 8.76 28.35 21.98
N PRO A 105 8.92 28.80 23.24
CA PRO A 105 7.80 29.28 24.06
C PRO A 105 7.11 30.56 23.53
N GLY A 106 7.66 31.19 22.48
CA GLY A 106 7.07 32.37 21.82
C GLY A 106 6.19 32.04 20.61
N MET A 107 6.10 30.78 20.17
CA MET A 107 5.34 30.38 18.99
C MET A 107 4.02 29.72 19.43
N GLY A 108 2.89 30.34 19.07
CA GLY A 108 1.57 29.85 19.44
C GLY A 108 1.21 28.54 18.71
N ALA A 109 0.30 27.74 19.29
CA ALA A 109 -0.20 26.51 18.65
C ALA A 109 -0.80 26.78 17.25
N ASP A 110 -1.34 27.98 17.03
CA ASP A 110 -1.90 28.42 15.75
C ASP A 110 -0.82 28.72 14.69
N GLU A 111 0.33 29.27 15.10
CA GLU A 111 1.49 29.47 14.20
C GLU A 111 2.09 28.12 13.78
N TYR A 112 2.07 27.12 14.66
CA TYR A 112 2.52 25.76 14.33
C TYR A 112 1.63 25.10 13.26
N ALA A 113 0.31 25.18 13.41
CA ALA A 113 -0.64 24.63 12.42
C ALA A 113 -0.50 25.31 11.04
N ALA A 114 -0.18 26.61 11.02
CA ALA A 114 0.04 27.38 9.80
C ALA A 114 1.35 27.01 9.06
N ILE A 115 2.43 26.69 9.78
CA ILE A 115 3.74 26.36 9.18
C ILE A 115 3.83 24.89 8.75
N HIS A 116 3.20 23.98 9.51
CA HIS A 116 3.38 22.53 9.32
C HIS A 116 2.17 21.82 8.72
N GLY A 117 1.10 22.55 8.38
CA GLY A 117 0.00 22.04 7.55
C GLY A 117 -0.87 20.97 8.21
N THR A 118 -0.90 20.92 9.54
CA THR A 118 -1.87 20.11 10.29
C THR A 118 -3.16 20.92 10.43
N ARG A 119 -4.05 20.84 9.44
CA ARG A 119 -5.43 21.29 9.53
C ARG A 119 -6.36 20.11 9.31
#